data_AF-A0A836K303-F1
#
_entry.id   AF-A0A836K303-F1
#
_cell.length_a   1.000
_cell.length_b   1.000
_cell.length_c   1.000
_cell.angle_alpha   90.00
_cell.angle_beta   90.00
_cell.angle_gamma   90.00
#
_symmetry.space_group_name_H-M   'P 1'
#
loop_
_entity.id
_entity.type
_entity.pdbx_description
1 polymer ?
#
loop_
_entity_poly.entity_id
_entity_poly.type
_entity_poly.pdbx_seq_one_letter_code
_entity_poly.pdbx_strand_id
1 'polypeptide(L)'
;MTVHVKQDFGRGRNFNMKQRAVIKFNAKLGKSASETFRSMQQVYGSQCLGRTAVFEWHKRFLEGRETLEDDKKSGRPILVQTPHAFESLLNRCNKCIEARGEYFE
;
A
#
# COMPACT_ATOMS: atom_id res chain seq x y z
N MET A 1 -36.22 16.94 3.32
CA MET A 1 -34.91 16.98 2.63
C MET A 1 -33.88 16.34 3.55
N THR A 2 -33.54 15.08 3.32
CA THR A 2 -32.55 14.36 4.14
C THR A 2 -31.17 14.85 3.77
N VAL A 3 -30.58 15.71 4.62
CA VAL A 3 -29.20 16.18 4.45
C VAL A 3 -28.25 14.99 4.59
N HIS A 4 -27.82 14.46 3.45
CA HIS A 4 -26.69 13.54 3.40
C HIS A 4 -25.43 14.37 3.58
N VAL A 5 -25.05 14.60 4.83
CA VAL A 5 -23.73 15.12 5.16
C VAL A 5 -22.73 14.04 4.77
N LYS A 6 -22.10 14.17 3.60
CA LYS A 6 -20.89 13.42 3.28
C LYS A 6 -19.78 13.95 4.19
N GLN A 7 -19.59 13.28 5.32
CA GLN A 7 -18.40 13.44 6.14
C GLN A 7 -17.28 12.63 5.51
N ASP A 8 -16.57 13.24 4.56
CA ASP A 8 -15.30 12.72 4.05
C ASP A 8 -14.20 12.98 5.10
N PHE A 9 -14.14 12.12 6.12
CA PHE A 9 -12.96 12.02 6.99
C PHE A 9 -12.00 10.97 6.41
N GLY A 10 -10.85 11.44 5.92
CA GLY A 10 -9.76 10.58 5.46
C GLY A 10 -9.38 9.53 6.51
N ARG A 11 -9.32 8.28 6.10
CA ARG A 11 -9.08 7.11 6.94
C ARG A 11 -7.66 7.12 7.51
N GLY A 12 -7.50 7.49 8.78
CA GLY A 12 -6.19 7.59 9.43
C GLY A 12 -5.44 6.25 9.57
N ARG A 13 -4.10 6.29 9.54
CA ARG A 13 -3.21 5.10 9.63
C ARG A 13 -3.54 4.18 10.82
N ASN A 14 -3.84 4.76 11.98
CA ASN A 14 -4.17 4.01 13.20
C ASN A 14 -5.44 3.14 13.06
N PHE A 15 -6.41 3.60 12.27
CA PHE A 15 -7.65 2.87 12.07
C PHE A 15 -7.45 1.62 11.19
N ASN A 16 -6.54 1.71 10.21
CA ASN A 16 -6.15 0.56 9.39
C ASN A 16 -5.37 -0.48 10.22
N MET A 17 -4.50 -0.05 11.13
CA MET A 17 -3.77 -0.97 12.02
C MET A 17 -4.72 -1.78 12.93
N LYS A 18 -5.75 -1.13 13.50
CA LYS A 18 -6.77 -1.82 14.32
C LYS A 18 -7.49 -2.92 13.54
N GLN A 19 -7.87 -2.62 12.29
CA GLN A 19 -8.52 -3.62 11.42
C GLN A 19 -7.57 -4.74 11.00
N ARG A 20 -6.29 -4.45 10.74
CA ARG A 20 -5.27 -5.48 10.47
C ARG A 20 -5.06 -6.42 11.65
N ALA A 21 -5.15 -5.93 12.89
CA ALA A 21 -5.09 -6.79 14.08
C ALA A 21 -6.25 -7.80 14.10
N VAL A 22 -7.46 -7.37 13.72
CA VAL A 22 -8.63 -8.26 13.61
C VAL A 22 -8.46 -9.28 12.49
N ILE A 23 -7.88 -8.89 11.35
CA ILE A 23 -7.54 -9.83 10.27
C ILE A 23 -6.55 -10.88 10.78
N LYS A 24 -5.47 -10.47 11.46
CA LYS A 24 -4.46 -11.37 12.03
C LYS A 24 -5.09 -12.36 13.02
N PHE A 25 -5.95 -11.88 13.90
CA PHE A 25 -6.67 -12.72 14.85
C PHE A 25 -7.52 -13.78 14.15
N ASN A 26 -8.34 -13.39 13.17
CA ASN A 26 -9.17 -14.35 12.44
C ASN A 26 -8.35 -15.35 11.61
N ALA A 27 -7.23 -14.93 11.03
CA ALA A 27 -6.31 -15.83 10.33
C ALA A 27 -5.73 -16.88 11.29
N LYS A 28 -5.31 -16.49 12.50
CA LYS A 28 -4.84 -17.43 13.54
C LYS A 28 -5.95 -18.34 14.08
N LEU A 29 -7.20 -17.89 14.06
CA LEU A 29 -8.37 -18.74 14.35
C LEU A 29 -8.71 -19.73 13.22
N GLY A 30 -8.01 -19.68 12.08
CA GLY A 30 -8.28 -20.58 10.95
C GLY A 30 -9.51 -20.20 10.12
N LYS A 31 -10.06 -19.00 10.28
CA LYS A 31 -11.15 -18.52 9.41
C LYS A 31 -10.63 -18.26 8.00
N SER A 32 -11.51 -18.36 7.01
CA SER A 32 -11.20 -17.93 5.65
C SER A 32 -11.16 -16.40 5.52
N ALA A 33 -10.48 -15.90 4.50
CA ALA A 33 -10.48 -14.48 4.16
C ALA A 33 -11.90 -13.96 3.85
N SER A 34 -12.76 -14.78 3.27
CA SER A 34 -14.16 -14.44 2.98
C SER A 34 -15.00 -14.26 4.25
N GLU A 35 -14.87 -15.17 5.22
CA GLU A 35 -15.56 -15.06 6.53
C GLU A 35 -15.05 -13.86 7.33
N THR A 36 -13.74 -13.64 7.29
CA THR A 36 -13.10 -12.46 7.90
C THR A 36 -13.67 -11.18 7.29
N PHE A 37 -13.75 -11.08 5.96
CA PHE A 37 -14.30 -9.90 5.29
C PHE A 37 -15.76 -9.65 5.65
N ARG A 38 -16.62 -10.68 5.65
CA ARG A 38 -18.03 -10.54 6.06
C ARG A 38 -18.16 -10.03 7.50
N SER A 39 -17.39 -10.62 8.42
CA SER A 39 -17.37 -10.20 9.83
C SER A 39 -16.89 -8.76 9.98
N MET A 40 -15.86 -8.36 9.23
CA MET A 40 -15.35 -6.99 9.24
C MET A 40 -16.36 -6.00 8.66
N GLN A 41 -17.09 -6.35 7.60
CA GLN A 41 -18.15 -5.49 7.05
C GLN A 41 -19.27 -5.25 8.07
N GLN A 42 -19.65 -6.28 8.84
CA GLN A 42 -20.66 -6.15 9.89
C GLN A 42 -20.21 -5.21 11.03
N VAL A 43 -18.93 -5.26 11.41
CA VAL A 43 -18.39 -4.45 12.52
C VAL A 43 -18.04 -3.03 12.09
N TYR A 44 -17.44 -2.85 10.92
CA TYR A 44 -16.88 -1.56 10.48
C TYR A 44 -17.72 -0.84 9.43
N GLY A 45 -18.70 -1.49 8.80
CA GLY A 45 -19.59 -0.88 7.81
C GLY A 45 -18.85 -0.20 6.66
N SER A 46 -19.20 1.06 6.38
CA SER A 46 -18.56 1.90 5.35
C SER A 46 -17.08 2.16 5.63
N GLN A 47 -16.65 2.00 6.88
CA GLN A 47 -15.27 2.15 7.30
C GLN A 47 -14.53 0.81 7.28
N CYS A 48 -15.08 -0.28 6.70
CA CYS A 48 -14.37 -1.56 6.57
C CYS A 48 -13.24 -1.47 5.54
N LEU A 49 -12.12 -2.19 5.76
CA LEU A 49 -11.05 -2.30 4.76
C LEU A 49 -11.64 -2.92 3.50
N GLY A 50 -11.17 -2.47 2.33
CA GLY A 50 -11.61 -3.03 1.06
C GLY A 50 -11.30 -4.51 0.97
N ARG A 51 -12.10 -5.26 0.21
CA ARG A 51 -11.99 -6.72 0.06
C ARG A 51 -10.57 -7.15 -0.29
N THR A 52 -9.95 -6.51 -1.28
CA THR A 52 -8.57 -6.81 -1.71
C THR A 52 -7.56 -6.67 -0.56
N ALA A 53 -7.65 -5.58 0.21
CA ALA A 53 -6.75 -5.35 1.35
C ALA A 53 -6.95 -6.41 2.43
N VAL A 54 -8.20 -6.79 2.74
CA VAL A 54 -8.48 -7.85 3.72
C VAL A 54 -7.85 -9.17 3.28
N PHE A 55 -8.02 -9.55 2.02
CA PHE A 55 -7.49 -10.81 1.48
C PHE A 55 -5.96 -10.83 1.45
N GLU A 56 -5.34 -9.72 1.03
CA GLU A 56 -3.89 -9.59 0.99
C GLU A 56 -3.28 -9.69 2.39
N TRP A 57 -3.81 -8.95 3.36
CA TRP A 57 -3.35 -9.03 4.75
C TRP A 57 -3.57 -10.41 5.35
N HIS A 58 -4.72 -11.04 5.09
CA HIS A 58 -5.01 -12.38 5.55
C HIS A 58 -4.00 -13.40 5.01
N LYS A 59 -3.68 -13.33 3.71
CA LYS A 59 -2.66 -14.17 3.08
C LYS A 59 -1.29 -13.96 3.75
N ARG A 60 -0.86 -12.70 3.89
CA ARG A 60 0.43 -12.36 4.52
C ARG A 60 0.55 -12.92 5.95
N PHE A 61 -0.54 -12.89 6.73
CA PHE A 61 -0.54 -13.45 8.09
C PHE A 61 -0.46 -14.98 8.09
N LEU A 62 -1.11 -15.66 7.13
CA LEU A 62 -0.94 -17.11 6.96
C LEU A 62 0.48 -17.49 6.52
N GLU A 63 1.15 -16.63 5.76
CA GLU A 63 2.55 -16.77 5.35
C GLU A 63 3.55 -16.43 6.48
N GLY A 64 3.07 -16.16 7.70
CA GLY A 64 3.93 -15.97 8.88
C GLY A 64 4.33 -14.52 9.17
N ARG A 65 3.76 -13.53 8.48
CA ARG A 65 3.96 -12.12 8.85
C ARG A 65 3.41 -11.87 10.25
N GLU A 66 4.15 -11.14 11.10
CA GLU A 66 3.66 -10.78 12.45
C GLU A 66 3.36 -9.28 12.63
N THR A 67 3.95 -8.40 11.82
CA THR A 67 3.76 -6.94 11.94
C THR A 67 2.43 -6.46 11.34
N LEU A 68 1.90 -5.35 11.86
CA LEU A 68 0.68 -4.69 11.35
C LEU A 68 1.00 -3.47 10.46
N GLU A 69 2.26 -3.06 10.44
CA GLU A 69 2.74 -1.91 9.68
C GLU A 69 2.90 -2.25 8.20
N ASP A 70 2.70 -1.26 7.35
CA ASP A 70 3.01 -1.39 5.93
C ASP A 70 4.50 -1.65 5.72
N ASP A 71 4.83 -2.35 4.64
CA ASP A 71 6.22 -2.51 4.23
C ASP A 71 6.82 -1.13 3.95
N LYS A 72 8.13 -0.98 4.18
CA LYS A 72 8.84 0.23 3.77
C LYS A 72 8.58 0.44 2.29
N LYS A 73 7.82 1.48 1.96
CA LYS A 73 7.60 1.87 0.58
C LYS A 73 8.97 2.27 0.05
N SER A 74 9.46 1.54 -0.95
CA SER A 74 10.44 2.07 -1.88
C SER A 74 9.78 3.31 -2.48
N GLY A 75 10.10 4.47 -1.94
CA GLY A 75 9.64 5.74 -2.49
C GLY A 75 10.07 5.85 -3.95
N ARG A 76 9.51 6.81 -4.68
CA ARG A 76 10.11 7.24 -5.94
C ARG A 76 11.60 7.52 -5.66
N PRO A 77 12.54 6.97 -6.45
CA PRO A 77 13.95 7.28 -6.25
C PRO A 77 14.10 8.80 -6.24
N ILE A 78 14.52 9.34 -5.10
CA ILE A 78 14.90 10.73 -4.98
C ILE A 78 16.26 10.80 -5.67
N LEU A 79 16.20 11.11 -6.96
CA LEU A 79 17.31 11.13 -7.90
C LEU A 79 18.45 12.10 -7.49
N VAL A 80 18.25 12.89 -6.43
CA VAL A 80 19.04 14.08 -6.09
C VAL A 80 20.01 13.90 -4.90
N GLN A 81 20.25 12.69 -4.39
CA GLN A 81 21.12 12.54 -3.20
C GLN A 81 22.27 11.52 -3.29
N THR A 82 22.49 10.86 -4.43
CA THR A 82 23.69 10.01 -4.60
C THR A 82 24.54 10.52 -5.75
N PRO A 83 25.87 10.74 -5.54
CA PRO A 83 26.78 11.13 -6.62
C PRO A 83 26.69 10.21 -7.84
N HIS A 84 26.49 8.92 -7.60
CA HIS A 84 26.33 7.89 -8.63
C HIS A 84 25.07 8.09 -9.50
N ALA A 85 23.92 8.49 -8.91
CA ALA A 85 22.71 8.75 -9.68
C ALA A 85 22.86 10.01 -10.54
N PHE A 86 23.54 11.04 -10.02
CA PHE A 86 23.84 12.26 -10.78
C PHE A 86 24.77 11.97 -11.95
N GLU A 87 25.84 11.20 -11.74
CA GLU A 87 26.79 10.80 -12.78
C GLU A 87 26.12 9.96 -13.87
N SER A 88 25.25 9.02 -13.48
CA SER A 88 24.49 8.19 -14.44
C SER A 88 23.56 9.02 -15.33
N LEU A 89 22.99 10.11 -14.81
CA LEU A 89 22.14 11.03 -15.58
C LEU A 89 22.96 11.96 -16.45
N LEU A 90 24.06 12.51 -15.92
CA LEU A 90 24.95 13.37 -16.67
C LEU A 90 25.53 12.62 -17.87
N ASN A 91 25.96 11.37 -17.67
CA ASN A 91 26.42 10.50 -18.74
C ASN A 91 25.32 10.22 -19.77
N ARG A 92 24.08 9.99 -19.32
CA ARG A 92 22.94 9.80 -20.23
C ARG A 92 22.65 11.06 -21.04
N CYS A 93 22.66 12.24 -20.41
CA CYS A 93 22.46 13.52 -21.08
C CYS A 93 23.59 13.82 -22.07
N ASN A 94 24.85 13.59 -21.69
CA ASN A 94 26.00 13.80 -22.55
C ASN A 94 25.95 12.90 -23.79
N LYS A 95 25.59 11.62 -23.62
CA LYS A 95 25.38 10.71 -24.75
C LYS A 95 24.28 11.18 -25.70
N CYS A 96 23.18 11.74 -25.17
CA CYS A 96 22.12 12.32 -26.01
C CYS A 96 22.58 13.57 -26.78
N ILE A 97 23.45 14.39 -26.17
CA ILE A 97 24.03 15.58 -26.81
C ILE A 97 24.99 15.17 -27.92
N GLU A 98 25.88 14.21 -27.66
CA GLU A 98 26.84 13.68 -28.64
C GLU A 98 26.14 13.00 -29.82
N ALA A 99 25.04 12.29 -29.56
CA ALA A 99 24.21 11.67 -30.59
C ALA A 99 23.28 12.65 -31.32
N ARG A 100 23.34 13.96 -31.05
CA ARG A 100 22.46 15.00 -31.64
C ARG A 100 20.97 14.67 -31.59
N GLY A 101 20.53 13.92 -30.58
CA GLY A 101 19.14 13.48 -30.44
C GLY A 101 18.73 12.22 -31.21
N GLU A 102 19.64 11.52 -31.90
CA GLU A 102 19.38 10.21 -32.55
C GLU A 102 19.47 9.02 -31.58
N TYR A 103 19.15 9.23 -30.29
CA TYR A 103 19.17 8.15 -29.30
C TYR A 103 17.77 7.55 -29.17
N PHE A 104 17.36 6.79 -30.17
CA PHE A 104 16.26 5.82 -30.07
C PHE A 104 16.50 4.65 -31.03
N GLU A 105 17.21 3.65 -30.54
CA GLU A 105 16.98 2.24 -30.88
C GLU A 105 16.82 1.45 -29.56
#